data_AF-A0A7X6U0D4-F1
#
_entry.id   AF-A0A7X6U0D4-F1
#
_cell.length_a   1.000
_cell.length_b   1.000
_cell.length_c   1.000
_cell.angle_alpha   90.00
_cell.angle_beta   90.00
_cell.angle_gamma   90.00
#
_symmetry.space_group_name_H-M   'P 1'
#
loop_
_entity.id
_entity.type
_entity.pdbx_description
1 polymer ?
#
loop_
_entity_poly.entity_id
_entity_poly.type
_entity_poly.pdbx_seq_one_letter_code
_entity_poly.pdbx_strand_id
1 'polypeptide(L)'
;MALTAAYPNPVRYRQWFRLDNAGKLYPALSTSKWDPVFRLASVMKEEIDQETLQKAVDSVLPRFTTMNTQLRAGVFWYYLEENPKRLLIQPDQNVPCSALSWRENNMHLLRVLYAGRRIAVEFFHAITDGAGAMVFLKTLIAEYLRLGGTAIPCEAGILDLRSSPKPSEAEDAFQKMPLPKNIRRKISGAAYRFPGKQTSNFHASHIMTYCMSASELKEKAKTIGATMTEYLTAAILYIGYQEQEKNNPGRKLPIRVSVPVNMRQVFHTDSLRNCSWFVNPEIAPP
;
A
#
# COMPACT_ATOMS: atom_id res chain seq x y z
N MET A 1 -12.06 -11.05 -25.66
CA MET A 1 -11.02 -12.09 -25.87
C MET A 1 -9.80 -11.65 -25.06
N ALA A 2 -9.61 -12.19 -23.84
CA ALA A 2 -8.48 -11.79 -22.99
C ALA A 2 -7.23 -12.53 -23.44
N LEU A 3 -6.32 -11.84 -24.13
CA LEU A 3 -5.02 -12.38 -24.52
C LEU A 3 -4.17 -12.58 -23.24
N THR A 4 -4.06 -13.82 -22.77
CA THR A 4 -3.16 -14.17 -21.68
C THR A 4 -1.72 -14.17 -22.21
N ALA A 5 -0.99 -13.08 -21.98
CA ALA A 5 0.44 -13.03 -22.21
C ALA A 5 1.17 -13.75 -21.06
N ALA A 6 2.15 -14.60 -21.39
CA ALA A 6 3.07 -15.19 -20.43
C ALA A 6 4.42 -14.48 -20.49
N TYR A 7 5.21 -14.56 -19.41
CA TYR A 7 6.62 -14.18 -19.49
C TYR A 7 7.36 -15.13 -20.44
N PRO A 8 8.43 -14.66 -21.13
CA PRO A 8 9.14 -15.44 -22.14
C PRO A 8 9.82 -16.71 -21.59
N ASN A 9 9.96 -16.86 -20.26
CA ASN A 9 10.53 -18.05 -19.63
C ASN A 9 9.45 -18.84 -18.85
N PRO A 10 9.22 -20.13 -19.18
CA PRO A 10 8.26 -20.97 -18.46
C PRO A 10 8.79 -21.37 -17.07
N VAL A 11 7.99 -21.14 -16.03
CA VAL A 11 8.29 -21.52 -14.65
C VAL A 11 8.07 -23.02 -14.44
N ARG A 12 9.13 -23.78 -14.13
CA ARG A 12 9.09 -25.26 -13.93
C ARG A 12 8.52 -25.70 -12.57
N TYR A 13 8.58 -24.85 -11.53
CA TYR A 13 8.02 -25.11 -10.20
C TYR A 13 7.42 -23.82 -9.65
N ARG A 14 6.14 -23.84 -9.27
CA ARG A 14 5.45 -22.65 -8.75
C ARG A 14 5.67 -22.51 -7.25
N GLN A 15 6.20 -21.37 -6.83
CA GLN A 15 6.29 -21.02 -5.43
C GLN A 15 4.90 -20.67 -4.86
N TRP A 16 4.67 -20.97 -3.59
CA TRP A 16 3.47 -20.57 -2.88
C TRP A 16 3.81 -19.99 -1.52
N PHE A 17 2.99 -19.03 -1.08
CA PHE A 17 3.16 -18.33 0.19
C PHE A 17 1.84 -18.38 0.97
N ARG A 18 1.94 -18.70 2.26
CA ARG A 18 0.81 -18.53 3.18
C ARG A 18 0.53 -17.04 3.36
N LEU A 19 -0.74 -16.64 3.38
CA LEU A 19 -1.16 -15.29 3.76
C LEU A 19 -0.70 -14.97 5.19
N ASP A 20 -0.08 -13.80 5.36
CA ASP A 20 0.27 -13.27 6.68
C ASP A 20 -1.00 -12.78 7.41
N ASN A 21 -0.86 -12.38 8.67
CA ASN A 21 -2.02 -12.03 9.48
C ASN A 21 -2.85 -10.88 8.90
N ALA A 22 -2.19 -9.85 8.33
CA ALA A 22 -2.88 -8.78 7.64
C ALA A 22 -3.50 -9.28 6.32
N GLY A 23 -2.75 -10.08 5.56
CA GLY A 23 -3.18 -10.64 4.28
C GLY A 23 -4.36 -11.62 4.36
N LYS A 24 -4.66 -12.20 5.52
CA LYS A 24 -5.89 -12.98 5.72
C LYS A 24 -7.15 -12.11 5.82
N LEU A 25 -7.02 -10.89 6.34
CA LEU A 25 -8.15 -10.00 6.56
C LEU A 25 -8.70 -9.46 5.25
N TYR A 26 -7.80 -9.05 4.35
CA TYR A 26 -8.18 -8.31 3.14
C TYR A 26 -9.02 -9.09 2.13
N PRO A 27 -8.74 -10.38 1.80
CA PRO A 27 -9.62 -11.19 0.96
C PRO A 27 -11.03 -11.36 1.53
N ALA A 28 -11.17 -11.36 2.87
CA ALA A 28 -12.47 -11.46 3.52
C ALA A 28 -13.26 -10.13 3.49
N LEU A 29 -12.57 -9.01 3.30
CA LEU A 29 -13.17 -7.68 3.17
C LEU A 29 -13.48 -7.28 1.72
N SER A 30 -12.89 -7.98 0.74
CA SER A 30 -13.15 -7.78 -0.68
C SER A 30 -14.61 -8.10 -1.03
N THR A 31 -15.17 -7.27 -1.89
CA THR A 31 -16.48 -7.46 -2.52
C THR A 31 -16.37 -7.22 -4.02
N SER A 32 -17.37 -7.58 -4.81
CA SER A 32 -17.38 -7.30 -6.26
C SER A 32 -17.27 -5.80 -6.60
N LYS A 33 -17.54 -4.90 -5.65
CA LYS A 33 -17.52 -3.44 -5.84
C LYS A 33 -16.37 -2.73 -5.14
N TRP A 34 -15.62 -3.43 -4.29
CA TRP A 34 -14.58 -2.81 -3.48
C TRP A 34 -13.52 -3.83 -3.08
N ASP A 35 -12.26 -3.48 -3.33
CA ASP A 35 -11.11 -4.20 -2.83
C ASP A 35 -10.28 -3.26 -1.95
N PRO A 36 -9.63 -3.78 -0.88
CA PRO A 36 -8.63 -3.05 -0.12
C PRO A 36 -7.38 -2.83 -0.97
N VAL A 37 -7.45 -1.81 -1.82
CA VAL A 37 -6.37 -1.37 -2.72
C VAL A 37 -5.84 -0.03 -2.25
N PHE A 38 -4.52 0.12 -2.27
CA PHE A 38 -3.86 1.40 -2.04
C PHE A 38 -2.93 1.75 -3.19
N ARG A 39 -2.71 3.04 -3.39
CA ARG A 39 -1.94 3.60 -4.51
C ARG A 39 -0.68 4.29 -3.99
N LEU A 40 0.44 4.05 -4.67
CA LEU A 40 1.60 4.93 -4.66
C LEU A 40 1.82 5.49 -6.07
N ALA A 41 2.32 6.71 -6.17
CA ALA A 41 2.58 7.32 -7.48
C ALA A 41 3.85 8.18 -7.46
N SER A 42 4.49 8.27 -8.62
CA SER A 42 5.58 9.18 -8.92
C SER A 42 5.18 10.07 -10.10
N VAL A 43 5.46 11.36 -10.00
CA VAL A 43 5.30 12.31 -11.11
C VAL A 43 6.69 12.59 -11.68
N MET A 44 6.89 12.20 -12.93
CA MET A 44 8.13 12.31 -13.66
C MET A 44 8.29 13.73 -14.24
N LYS A 45 9.53 14.08 -14.62
CA LYS A 45 9.82 15.36 -15.28
C LYS A 45 9.29 15.40 -16.71
N GLU A 46 9.33 14.25 -17.38
CA GLU A 46 8.97 14.06 -18.79
C GLU A 46 7.72 13.16 -18.90
N GLU A 47 7.14 13.11 -20.10
CA GLU A 47 6.05 12.18 -20.40
C GLU A 47 6.52 10.73 -20.34
N ILE A 48 5.60 9.83 -19.99
CA ILE A 48 5.91 8.42 -19.84
C ILE A 48 5.96 7.75 -21.21
N ASP A 49 7.10 7.13 -21.52
CA ASP A 49 7.23 6.20 -22.63
C ASP A 49 6.68 4.82 -22.23
N GLN A 50 5.61 4.41 -22.91
CA GLN A 50 4.84 3.21 -22.54
C GLN A 50 5.64 1.92 -22.76
N GLU A 51 6.44 1.85 -23.83
CA GLU A 51 7.23 0.67 -24.15
C GLU A 51 8.34 0.45 -23.12
N THR A 52 9.04 1.52 -22.75
CA THR A 52 10.08 1.50 -21.72
C THR A 52 9.50 1.17 -20.36
N LEU A 53 8.33 1.72 -20.01
CA LEU A 53 7.64 1.36 -18.76
C LEU A 53 7.25 -0.11 -18.73
N GLN A 54 6.71 -0.64 -19.82
CA GLN A 54 6.35 -2.06 -19.89
C GLN A 54 7.59 -2.96 -19.76
N LYS A 55 8.71 -2.62 -20.43
CA LYS A 55 9.99 -3.33 -20.27
C LYS A 55 10.49 -3.27 -18.83
N ALA A 56 10.39 -2.12 -18.17
CA ALA A 56 10.76 -1.98 -16.76
C ALA A 56 9.91 -2.89 -15.85
N VAL A 57 8.59 -2.94 -16.05
CA VAL A 57 7.70 -3.85 -15.31
C VAL A 57 8.09 -5.31 -15.53
N ASP A 58 8.37 -5.70 -16.78
CA ASP A 58 8.76 -7.06 -17.12
C ASP A 58 10.08 -7.49 -16.47
N SER A 59 11.04 -6.58 -16.34
CA SER A 59 12.32 -6.83 -15.66
C SER A 59 12.18 -6.83 -14.13
N VAL A 60 11.32 -5.98 -13.58
CA VAL A 60 11.22 -5.75 -12.12
C VAL A 60 10.33 -6.78 -11.44
N LEU A 61 9.15 -7.10 -12.00
CA LEU A 61 8.17 -7.94 -11.30
C LEU A 61 8.71 -9.32 -10.90
N PRO A 62 9.48 -10.04 -11.74
CA PRO A 62 10.06 -11.34 -11.37
C PRO A 62 10.98 -11.29 -10.14
N ARG A 63 11.61 -10.14 -9.85
CA ARG A 63 12.46 -9.95 -8.67
C ARG A 63 11.65 -9.88 -7.36
N PHE A 64 10.36 -9.54 -7.42
CA PHE A 64 9.47 -9.37 -6.27
C PHE A 64 8.55 -10.58 -6.11
N THR A 65 9.10 -11.71 -5.67
CA THR A 65 8.40 -13.01 -5.64
C THR A 65 7.09 -13.02 -4.86
N THR A 66 7.00 -12.27 -3.75
CA THR A 66 5.76 -12.17 -2.96
C THR A 66 4.68 -11.31 -3.62
N MET A 67 5.07 -10.37 -4.49
CA MET A 67 4.16 -9.49 -5.21
C MET A 67 3.78 -10.05 -6.58
N ASN A 68 4.64 -10.88 -7.19
CA ASN A 68 4.36 -11.61 -8.43
C ASN A 68 3.51 -12.85 -8.16
N THR A 69 2.35 -12.64 -7.53
CA THR A 69 1.46 -13.72 -7.09
C THR A 69 0.01 -13.48 -7.51
N GLN A 70 -0.75 -14.57 -7.50
CA GLN A 70 -2.19 -14.62 -7.66
C GLN A 70 -2.82 -15.26 -6.41
N LEU A 71 -4.04 -14.84 -6.09
CA LEU A 71 -4.79 -15.44 -4.99
C LEU A 71 -5.43 -16.75 -5.43
N ARG A 72 -5.23 -17.82 -4.64
CA ARG A 72 -5.84 -19.14 -4.85
C ARG A 72 -6.62 -19.57 -3.61
N ALA A 73 -7.69 -20.34 -3.83
CA ALA A 73 -8.45 -20.98 -2.77
C ALA A 73 -7.99 -22.43 -2.61
N GLY A 74 -7.67 -22.82 -1.38
CA GLY A 74 -7.64 -24.21 -0.92
C GLY A 74 -8.99 -24.62 -0.34
N VAL A 75 -9.07 -25.81 0.26
CA VAL A 75 -10.33 -26.36 0.79
C VAL A 75 -10.91 -25.49 1.92
N PHE A 76 -10.05 -24.88 2.75
CA PHE A 76 -10.48 -24.05 3.90
C PHE A 76 -9.73 -22.72 4.07
N TRP A 77 -8.86 -22.33 3.13
CA TRP A 77 -8.07 -21.10 3.23
C TRP A 77 -7.68 -20.53 1.87
N TYR A 78 -7.35 -19.25 1.84
CA TYR A 78 -6.68 -18.63 0.70
C TYR A 78 -5.15 -18.66 0.86
N TYR A 79 -4.43 -18.75 -0.25
CA TYR A 79 -2.99 -18.68 -0.31
C TYR A 79 -2.53 -17.92 -1.56
N LEU A 80 -1.28 -17.48 -1.55
CA LEU A 80 -0.65 -16.84 -2.71
C LEU A 80 0.13 -17.89 -3.47
N GLU A 81 -0.05 -17.93 -4.78
CA GLU A 81 0.72 -18.76 -5.71
C GLU A 81 1.43 -17.83 -6.69
N GLU A 82 2.65 -18.16 -7.10
CA GLU A 82 3.34 -17.45 -8.17
C GLU A 82 2.45 -17.32 -9.42
N ASN A 83 2.41 -16.10 -9.98
CA ASN A 83 1.66 -15.83 -11.18
C ASN A 83 2.57 -15.91 -12.42
N PRO A 84 2.41 -16.91 -13.30
CA PRO A 84 3.25 -17.04 -14.49
C PRO A 84 2.85 -16.08 -15.62
N LYS A 85 1.72 -15.37 -15.48
CA LYS A 85 1.22 -14.46 -16.50
C LYS A 85 1.96 -13.13 -16.45
N ARG A 86 2.15 -12.53 -17.61
CA ARG A 86 2.75 -11.20 -17.73
C ARG A 86 1.82 -10.13 -17.18
N LEU A 87 2.37 -9.19 -16.42
CA LEU A 87 1.64 -8.00 -15.97
C LEU A 87 1.70 -6.94 -17.06
N LEU A 88 0.53 -6.48 -17.52
CA LEU A 88 0.43 -5.43 -18.53
C LEU A 88 0.16 -4.08 -17.86
N ILE A 89 0.86 -3.04 -18.31
CA ILE A 89 0.58 -1.66 -17.90
C ILE A 89 -0.77 -1.21 -18.45
N GLN A 90 -1.44 -0.30 -17.74
CA GLN A 90 -2.77 0.18 -18.12
C GLN A 90 -2.83 1.72 -18.07
N PRO A 91 -3.64 2.38 -18.92
CA PRO A 91 -3.88 3.81 -18.78
C PRO A 91 -4.64 4.09 -17.47
N ASP A 92 -4.26 5.17 -16.78
CA ASP A 92 -4.90 5.59 -15.53
C ASP A 92 -6.24 6.31 -15.81
N GLN A 93 -7.35 5.71 -15.39
CA GLN A 93 -8.71 6.22 -15.66
C GLN A 93 -9.17 7.33 -14.68
N ASN A 94 -8.25 7.95 -13.93
CA ASN A 94 -8.51 9.01 -12.95
C ASN A 94 -9.47 8.65 -11.79
N VAL A 95 -9.87 7.39 -11.67
CA VAL A 95 -10.56 6.86 -10.49
C VAL A 95 -9.59 5.95 -9.74
N PRO A 96 -8.86 6.47 -8.73
CA PRO A 96 -7.87 5.67 -8.03
C PRO A 96 -8.53 4.63 -7.13
N CYS A 97 -7.81 3.53 -6.90
CA CYS A 97 -8.20 2.43 -6.02
C CYS A 97 -9.57 1.82 -6.34
N SER A 98 -9.97 1.81 -7.62
CA SER A 98 -11.12 1.02 -8.05
C SER A 98 -10.84 -0.49 -7.87
N ALA A 99 -11.91 -1.28 -7.71
CA ALA A 99 -11.80 -2.73 -7.54
C ALA A 99 -10.94 -3.36 -8.66
N LEU A 100 -10.11 -4.35 -8.29
CA LEU A 100 -9.26 -5.04 -9.24
C LEU A 100 -10.09 -6.08 -9.97
N SER A 101 -10.27 -5.90 -11.28
CA SER A 101 -10.82 -6.96 -12.11
C SER A 101 -9.77 -8.04 -12.32
N TRP A 102 -9.76 -9.03 -11.42
CA TRP A 102 -8.75 -10.09 -11.36
C TRP A 102 -8.46 -10.73 -12.71
N ARG A 103 -9.49 -11.08 -13.48
CA ARG A 103 -9.33 -11.76 -14.78
C ARG A 103 -8.73 -10.84 -15.84
N GLU A 104 -9.17 -9.58 -15.88
CA GLU A 104 -8.66 -8.57 -16.81
C GLU A 104 -7.21 -8.17 -16.45
N ASN A 105 -6.85 -8.25 -15.16
CA ASN A 105 -5.52 -7.98 -14.66
C ASN A 105 -4.59 -9.22 -14.67
N ASN A 106 -4.86 -10.23 -15.50
CA ASN A 106 -4.08 -11.47 -15.57
C ASN A 106 -3.88 -12.16 -14.20
N MET A 107 -4.85 -12.06 -13.30
CA MET A 107 -4.84 -12.55 -11.91
C MET A 107 -3.81 -11.89 -10.99
N HIS A 108 -3.14 -10.82 -11.44
CA HIS A 108 -2.20 -10.08 -10.60
C HIS A 108 -2.89 -9.32 -9.49
N LEU A 109 -2.21 -9.29 -8.35
CA LEU A 109 -2.60 -8.61 -7.13
C LEU A 109 -2.13 -7.15 -7.05
N LEU A 110 -1.55 -6.66 -8.15
CA LEU A 110 -1.17 -5.26 -8.33
C LEU A 110 -1.40 -4.85 -9.78
N ARG A 111 -1.50 -3.56 -10.04
CA ARG A 111 -1.51 -2.99 -11.40
C ARG A 111 -0.63 -1.76 -11.50
N VAL A 112 0.01 -1.61 -12.65
CA VAL A 112 0.86 -0.45 -12.98
C VAL A 112 0.09 0.42 -13.96
N LEU A 113 -0.06 1.69 -13.61
CA LEU A 113 -0.88 2.68 -14.29
C LEU A 113 -0.01 3.83 -14.79
N TYR A 114 -0.34 4.39 -15.95
CA TYR A 114 0.32 5.58 -16.48
C TYR A 114 -0.68 6.64 -16.96
N ALA A 115 -0.36 7.92 -16.76
CA ALA A 115 -1.07 9.04 -17.37
C ALA A 115 -0.18 10.29 -17.44
N GLY A 116 0.04 10.82 -18.64
CA GLY A 116 0.92 11.96 -18.87
C GLY A 116 2.33 11.70 -18.34
N ARG A 117 2.68 12.33 -17.22
CA ARG A 117 3.97 12.16 -16.52
C ARG A 117 3.89 11.29 -15.26
N ARG A 118 2.73 10.74 -14.93
CA ARG A 118 2.52 9.99 -13.69
C ARG A 118 2.63 8.49 -13.95
N ILE A 119 3.47 7.82 -13.17
CA ILE A 119 3.45 6.37 -12.99
C ILE A 119 2.82 6.11 -11.63
N ALA A 120 1.77 5.30 -11.58
CA ALA A 120 1.14 4.86 -10.34
C ALA A 120 1.16 3.34 -10.26
N VAL A 121 1.28 2.82 -9.05
CA VAL A 121 1.13 1.39 -8.78
C VAL A 121 0.11 1.23 -7.69
N GLU A 122 -0.85 0.36 -7.95
CA GLU A 122 -1.90 0.01 -7.02
C GLU A 122 -1.74 -1.43 -6.58
N PHE A 123 -1.81 -1.65 -5.27
CA PHE A 123 -1.54 -2.93 -4.64
C PHE A 123 -2.77 -3.39 -3.88
N PHE A 124 -3.13 -4.67 -4.04
CA PHE A 124 -4.03 -5.33 -3.12
C PHE A 124 -3.33 -5.51 -1.78
N HIS A 125 -3.94 -5.06 -0.69
CA HIS A 125 -3.27 -4.96 0.60
C HIS A 125 -2.85 -6.32 1.20
N ALA A 126 -3.30 -7.45 0.63
CA ALA A 126 -2.86 -8.76 1.08
C ALA A 126 -1.42 -9.14 0.70
N ILE A 127 -0.80 -8.48 -0.28
CA ILE A 127 0.55 -8.84 -0.73
C ILE A 127 1.67 -7.99 -0.11
N THR A 128 1.36 -6.75 0.28
CA THR A 128 2.37 -5.82 0.82
C THR A 128 1.73 -4.64 1.56
N ASP A 129 2.53 -3.93 2.34
CA ASP A 129 2.19 -2.67 2.99
C ASP A 129 2.86 -1.48 2.27
N GLY A 130 2.67 -0.26 2.79
CA GLY A 130 3.22 0.94 2.18
C GLY A 130 4.75 0.95 2.04
N ALA A 131 5.49 0.30 2.94
CA ALA A 131 6.95 0.28 2.87
C ALA A 131 7.46 -0.72 1.83
N GLY A 132 6.88 -1.93 1.77
CA GLY A 132 7.21 -2.88 0.71
C GLY A 132 6.82 -2.35 -0.68
N ALA A 133 5.63 -1.74 -0.80
CA ALA A 133 5.19 -1.09 -2.02
C ALA A 133 6.12 0.07 -2.46
N MET A 134 6.69 0.81 -1.50
CA MET A 134 7.66 1.87 -1.81
C MET A 134 8.97 1.32 -2.38
N VAL A 135 9.45 0.18 -1.87
CA VAL A 135 10.61 -0.53 -2.44
C VAL A 135 10.34 -0.95 -3.88
N PHE A 136 9.15 -1.50 -4.15
CA PHE A 136 8.72 -1.85 -5.51
C PHE A 136 8.69 -0.63 -6.42
N LEU A 137 7.99 0.44 -6.02
CA LEU A 137 7.86 1.65 -6.83
C LEU A 137 9.23 2.28 -7.14
N LYS A 138 10.10 2.42 -6.13
CA LYS A 138 11.47 2.96 -6.35
C LYS A 138 12.26 2.10 -7.32
N THR A 139 12.18 0.78 -7.18
CA THR A 139 12.89 -0.16 -8.07
C THR A 139 12.35 -0.09 -9.50
N LEU A 140 11.03 0.01 -9.67
CA LEU A 140 10.38 0.21 -10.96
C LEU A 140 10.82 1.51 -11.65
N ILE A 141 10.79 2.62 -10.91
CA ILE A 141 11.20 3.93 -11.45
C ILE A 141 12.70 3.94 -11.78
N ALA A 142 13.55 3.36 -10.92
CA ALA A 142 14.97 3.26 -11.18
C ALA A 142 15.26 2.46 -12.46
N GLU A 143 14.57 1.33 -12.66
CA GLU A 143 14.74 0.52 -13.87
C GLU A 143 14.23 1.22 -15.13
N TYR A 144 13.07 1.87 -15.05
CA TYR A 144 12.56 2.70 -16.15
C TYR A 144 13.58 3.77 -16.58
N LEU A 145 14.18 4.46 -15.62
CA LEU A 145 15.20 5.48 -15.89
C LEU A 145 16.50 4.88 -16.46
N ARG A 146 16.93 3.70 -15.99
CA ARG A 146 18.10 2.99 -16.54
C ARG A 146 17.90 2.56 -17.99
N LEU A 147 16.71 2.04 -18.32
CA LEU A 147 16.36 1.69 -19.70
C LEU A 147 16.31 2.93 -20.61
N GLY A 148 15.98 4.09 -20.06
CA GLY A 148 16.10 5.40 -20.72
C GLY A 148 17.52 6.00 -20.74
N GLY A 149 18.54 5.27 -20.26
CA GLY A 149 19.95 5.71 -20.29
C GLY A 149 20.43 6.50 -19.07
N THR A 150 19.59 6.69 -18.04
CA THR A 150 19.98 7.38 -16.80
C THR A 150 20.56 6.37 -15.79
N ALA A 151 21.81 6.56 -15.38
CA ALA A 151 22.42 5.72 -14.36
C ALA A 151 21.84 5.99 -12.97
N ILE A 152 21.13 5.01 -12.40
CA ILE A 152 20.58 5.08 -11.04
C ILE A 152 21.20 3.97 -10.18
N PRO A 153 21.87 4.29 -9.06
CA PRO A 153 22.44 3.27 -8.16
C PRO A 153 21.35 2.47 -7.41
N CYS A 154 21.68 1.25 -6.96
CA CYS A 154 20.82 0.40 -6.13
C CYS A 154 20.94 0.80 -4.65
N GLU A 155 20.43 1.97 -4.29
CA GLU A 155 20.47 2.51 -2.93
C GLU A 155 19.10 2.99 -2.44
N ALA A 156 19.00 3.45 -1.19
CA ALA A 156 17.78 4.02 -0.62
C ALA A 156 16.50 3.15 -0.77
N GLY A 157 16.68 1.83 -0.76
CA GLY A 157 15.61 0.85 -0.93
C GLY A 157 15.31 0.47 -2.39
N ILE A 158 16.19 0.78 -3.34
CA ILE A 158 16.16 0.24 -4.71
C ILE A 158 16.85 -1.13 -4.71
N LEU A 159 16.16 -2.18 -5.15
CA LEU A 159 16.74 -3.53 -5.24
C LEU A 159 17.54 -3.71 -6.54
N ASP A 160 18.61 -4.50 -6.48
CA ASP A 160 19.33 -4.94 -7.68
C ASP A 160 18.60 -6.13 -8.32
N LEU A 161 18.15 -5.97 -9.56
CA LEU A 161 17.44 -7.00 -10.32
C LEU A 161 18.30 -8.24 -10.62
N ARG A 162 19.64 -8.09 -10.59
CA ARG A 162 20.58 -9.19 -10.78
C ARG A 162 20.78 -10.01 -9.50
N SER A 163 20.43 -9.45 -8.35
CA SER A 163 20.50 -10.17 -7.08
C SER A 163 19.33 -11.15 -6.96
N SER A 164 19.58 -12.35 -6.44
CA SER A 164 18.49 -13.27 -6.10
C SER A 164 17.65 -12.73 -4.94
N PRO A 165 16.32 -12.93 -4.94
CA PRO A 165 15.46 -12.60 -3.80
C PRO A 165 15.95 -13.30 -2.53
N LYS A 166 16.14 -12.54 -1.44
CA LYS A 166 16.51 -13.14 -0.16
C LYS A 166 15.29 -13.83 0.48
N PRO A 167 15.46 -14.96 1.18
CA PRO A 167 14.35 -15.58 1.90
C PRO A 167 13.67 -14.66 2.91
N SER A 168 14.43 -13.75 3.55
CA SER A 168 13.94 -12.78 4.53
C SER A 168 13.01 -11.72 3.91
N GLU A 169 13.13 -11.43 2.61
CA GLU A 169 12.19 -10.55 1.90
C GLU A 169 10.78 -11.14 1.82
N ALA A 170 10.66 -12.48 1.90
CA ALA A 170 9.39 -13.20 1.82
C ALA A 170 8.85 -13.68 3.17
N GLU A 171 9.54 -13.39 4.27
CA GLU A 171 9.17 -13.87 5.59
C GLU A 171 7.90 -13.18 6.12
N ASP A 172 7.10 -13.93 6.88
CA ASP A 172 5.97 -13.37 7.63
C ASP A 172 6.50 -12.68 8.90
N ALA A 173 6.71 -11.37 8.81
CA ALA A 173 7.28 -10.57 9.88
C ALA A 173 6.47 -10.63 11.19
N PHE A 174 5.15 -10.89 11.12
CA PHE A 174 4.32 -11.02 12.32
C PHE A 174 4.73 -12.20 13.21
N GLN A 175 5.42 -13.21 12.68
CA GLN A 175 5.93 -14.33 13.47
C GLN A 175 7.09 -13.93 14.39
N LYS A 176 7.80 -12.83 14.05
CA LYS A 176 8.86 -12.26 14.89
C LYS A 176 8.33 -11.29 15.94
N MET A 177 7.07 -10.87 15.81
CA MET A 177 6.47 -9.92 16.74
C MET A 177 5.99 -10.68 17.99
N PRO A 178 6.37 -10.27 19.21
CA PRO A 178 5.87 -10.84 20.45
C PRO A 178 4.43 -10.38 20.68
N LEU A 179 3.51 -10.91 19.88
CA LEU A 179 2.09 -10.61 20.00
C LEU A 179 1.59 -11.21 21.33
N PRO A 180 0.95 -10.41 22.19
CA PRO A 180 0.45 -10.93 23.46
C PRO A 180 -0.62 -12.00 23.17
N LYS A 181 -0.40 -13.21 23.69
CA LYS A 181 -1.28 -14.37 23.45
C LYS A 181 -2.72 -14.16 23.94
N ASN A 182 -2.90 -13.30 24.94
CA ASN A 182 -4.17 -13.02 25.60
C ASN A 182 -4.36 -11.50 25.79
N ILE A 183 -4.68 -10.77 24.71
CA ILE A 183 -5.21 -9.42 24.85
C ILE A 183 -6.74 -9.54 24.98
N ARG A 184 -7.29 -9.26 26.16
CA ARG A 184 -8.70 -8.89 26.22
C ARG A 184 -8.84 -7.59 25.43
N ARG A 185 -9.50 -7.64 24.28
CA ARG A 185 -9.80 -6.45 23.49
C ARG A 185 -10.57 -5.50 24.39
N LYS A 186 -9.92 -4.44 24.87
CA LYS A 186 -10.59 -3.39 25.65
C LYS A 186 -11.63 -2.82 24.69
N ILE A 187 -12.93 -3.04 24.98
CA ILE A 187 -14.00 -2.45 24.19
C ILE A 187 -13.87 -0.96 24.39
N SER A 188 -13.31 -0.28 23.40
CA SER A 188 -13.20 1.16 23.41
C SER A 188 -14.61 1.74 23.34
N GLY A 189 -14.95 2.65 24.24
CA GLY A 189 -16.22 3.37 24.20
C GLY A 189 -16.42 4.14 22.90
N ALA A 190 -17.61 4.73 22.73
CA ALA A 190 -17.96 5.53 21.57
C ALA A 190 -16.90 6.60 21.24
N ALA A 191 -16.70 6.88 19.96
CA ALA A 191 -15.82 7.93 19.46
C ALA A 191 -16.63 8.97 18.70
N TYR A 192 -16.14 10.21 18.67
CA TYR A 192 -16.75 11.28 17.89
C TYR A 192 -16.77 10.91 16.40
N ARG A 193 -17.91 11.13 15.75
CA ARG A 193 -18.10 10.91 14.31
C ARG A 193 -18.29 12.27 13.65
N PHE A 194 -17.46 12.56 12.65
CA PHE A 194 -17.59 13.80 11.88
C PHE A 194 -18.98 13.88 11.23
N PRO A 195 -19.60 15.08 11.21
CA PRO A 195 -20.86 15.27 10.50
C PRO A 195 -20.65 15.06 9.00
N GLY A 196 -21.60 14.41 8.34
CA GLY A 196 -21.54 14.14 6.91
C GLY A 196 -22.87 13.65 6.38
N LYS A 197 -23.15 13.93 5.09
CA LYS A 197 -24.30 13.36 4.40
C LYS A 197 -23.97 11.94 3.97
N GLN A 198 -24.85 11.00 4.29
CA GLN A 198 -24.74 9.65 3.76
C GLN A 198 -24.95 9.70 2.24
N THR A 199 -23.99 9.17 1.49
CA THR A 199 -24.11 9.05 0.04
C THR A 199 -24.95 7.81 -0.28
N SER A 200 -25.72 7.87 -1.37
CA SER A 200 -26.51 6.74 -1.86
C SER A 200 -25.64 5.60 -2.41
N ASN A 201 -24.40 5.91 -2.81
CA ASN A 201 -23.41 4.94 -3.25
C ASN A 201 -22.28 4.83 -2.21
N PHE A 202 -22.32 3.75 -1.43
CA PHE A 202 -21.31 3.44 -0.40
C PHE A 202 -19.87 3.31 -0.96
N HIS A 203 -19.72 3.06 -2.27
CA HIS A 203 -18.43 2.89 -2.93
C HIS A 203 -17.95 4.13 -3.70
N ALA A 204 -18.74 5.21 -3.73
CA ALA A 204 -18.31 6.46 -4.36
C ALA A 204 -17.24 7.14 -3.51
N SER A 205 -16.02 7.21 -4.03
CA SER A 205 -14.92 7.95 -3.39
C SER A 205 -14.91 9.39 -3.90
N HIS A 206 -15.04 10.35 -2.99
CA HIS A 206 -14.80 11.77 -3.28
C HIS A 206 -13.38 12.12 -2.86
N ILE A 207 -12.56 12.53 -3.82
CA ILE A 207 -11.14 12.77 -3.60
C ILE A 207 -10.88 14.26 -3.76
N MET A 208 -10.38 14.87 -2.69
CA MET A 208 -9.79 16.21 -2.72
C MET A 208 -8.28 16.06 -2.58
N THR A 209 -7.53 16.62 -3.51
CA THR A 209 -6.07 16.59 -3.49
C THR A 209 -5.55 17.96 -3.11
N TYR A 210 -4.73 18.01 -2.06
CA TYR A 210 -4.01 19.20 -1.64
C TYR A 210 -2.51 18.92 -1.72
N CYS A 211 -1.75 19.85 -2.30
CA CYS A 211 -0.30 19.78 -2.39
C CYS A 211 0.30 20.83 -1.47
N MET A 212 1.34 20.44 -0.74
CA MET A 212 2.12 21.34 0.11
C MET A 212 3.59 20.95 0.09
N SER A 213 4.46 21.90 0.43
CA SER A 213 5.89 21.63 0.50
C SER A 213 6.22 20.73 1.70
N ALA A 214 6.91 19.63 1.42
CA ALA A 214 7.39 18.73 2.47
C ALA A 214 8.45 19.38 3.36
N SER A 215 9.28 20.29 2.80
CA SER A 215 10.31 21.00 3.58
C SER A 215 9.68 21.99 4.55
N GLU A 216 8.70 22.77 4.11
CA GLU A 216 7.98 23.73 4.96
C GLU A 216 7.24 23.01 6.10
N LEU A 217 6.55 21.90 5.79
CA LEU A 217 5.87 21.10 6.79
C LEU A 217 6.85 20.52 7.82
N LYS A 218 8.01 20.02 7.36
CA LYS A 218 9.07 19.52 8.24
C LYS A 218 9.63 20.60 9.14
N GLU A 219 9.88 21.80 8.62
CA GLU A 219 10.35 22.95 9.39
C GLU A 219 9.35 23.36 10.46
N LYS A 220 8.06 23.49 10.10
CA LYS A 220 6.99 23.80 11.06
C LYS A 220 6.90 22.77 12.17
N ALA A 221 6.90 21.47 11.84
CA ALA A 221 6.90 20.42 12.86
C ALA A 221 8.12 20.54 13.80
N LYS A 222 9.31 20.82 13.24
CA LYS A 222 10.55 20.97 14.01
C LYS A 222 10.52 22.16 14.97
N THR A 223 9.87 23.28 14.61
CA THR A 223 9.77 24.47 15.51
C THR A 223 9.10 24.17 16.85
N ILE A 224 8.26 23.15 16.91
CA ILE A 224 7.58 22.70 18.13
C ILE A 224 8.15 21.37 18.67
N GLY A 225 9.28 20.91 18.15
CA GLY A 225 9.93 19.68 18.59
C GLY A 225 9.24 18.38 18.16
N ALA A 226 8.36 18.42 17.14
CA ALA A 226 7.60 17.26 16.66
C ALA A 226 8.11 16.75 15.31
N THR A 227 7.82 15.49 15.00
CA THR A 227 7.92 14.92 13.64
C THR A 227 6.75 15.37 12.77
N MET A 228 6.89 15.24 11.44
CA MET A 228 5.79 15.55 10.51
C MET A 228 4.53 14.71 10.79
N THR A 229 4.71 13.43 11.12
CA THR A 229 3.59 12.52 11.42
C THR A 229 2.88 12.93 12.72
N GLU A 230 3.62 13.26 13.77
CA GLU A 230 3.04 13.75 15.03
C GLU A 230 2.30 15.07 14.82
N TYR A 231 2.91 16.00 14.08
CA TYR A 231 2.31 17.30 13.76
C TYR A 231 0.98 17.16 13.02
N LEU A 232 0.94 16.37 11.94
CA LEU A 232 -0.29 16.13 11.17
C LEU A 232 -1.34 15.37 11.99
N THR A 233 -0.93 14.40 12.80
CA THR A 233 -1.83 13.64 13.67
C THR A 233 -2.47 14.56 14.70
N ALA A 234 -1.69 15.42 15.35
CA ALA A 234 -2.18 16.41 16.29
C ALA A 234 -3.14 17.42 15.62
N ALA A 235 -2.84 17.86 14.39
CA ALA A 235 -3.71 18.73 13.63
C ALA A 235 -5.07 18.07 13.34
N ILE A 236 -5.10 16.79 12.90
CA ILE A 236 -6.33 16.05 12.65
C ILE A 236 -7.16 15.90 13.94
N LEU A 237 -6.51 15.54 15.05
CA LEU A 237 -7.16 15.44 16.36
C LEU A 237 -7.76 16.78 16.79
N TYR A 238 -7.01 17.88 16.63
CA TYR A 238 -7.45 19.22 16.96
C TYR A 238 -8.62 19.70 16.09
N ILE A 239 -8.59 19.41 14.78
CA ILE A 239 -9.72 19.70 13.87
C ILE A 239 -10.96 18.95 14.34
N GLY A 240 -10.84 17.66 14.66
CA GLY A 240 -11.95 16.88 15.22
C GLY A 240 -12.51 17.46 16.51
N TYR A 241 -11.63 17.99 17.37
CA TYR A 241 -12.03 18.64 18.62
C TYR A 241 -12.81 19.91 18.36
N GLN A 242 -12.30 20.79 17.50
CA GLN A 242 -12.97 22.05 17.13
C GLN A 242 -14.33 21.80 16.46
N GLU A 243 -14.43 20.78 15.59
CA GLU A 243 -15.71 20.42 14.97
C GLU A 243 -16.71 19.85 15.98
N GLN A 244 -16.24 19.10 16.97
CA GLN A 244 -17.08 18.64 18.06
C GLN A 244 -17.56 19.80 18.94
N GLU A 245 -16.71 20.76 19.30
CA GLU A 245 -17.11 21.93 20.10
C GLU A 245 -18.26 22.71 19.44
N LYS A 246 -18.21 22.85 18.11
CA LYS A 246 -19.25 23.57 17.36
C LYS A 246 -20.57 22.81 17.28
N ASN A 247 -20.50 21.50 17.03
CA ASN A 247 -21.69 20.70 16.68
C ASN A 247 -22.30 19.92 17.85
N ASN A 248 -21.54 19.66 18.91
CA ASN A 248 -21.98 18.87 20.07
C ASN A 248 -21.27 19.30 21.37
N PRO A 249 -21.47 20.55 21.82
CA PRO A 249 -20.75 21.09 22.99
C PRO A 249 -21.11 20.37 24.30
N GLY A 250 -22.32 19.80 24.41
CA GLY A 250 -22.84 19.24 25.66
C GLY A 250 -22.41 17.81 25.98
N ARG A 251 -21.88 17.05 25.00
CA ARG A 251 -21.42 15.68 25.23
C ARG A 251 -20.24 15.34 24.33
N LYS A 252 -19.05 15.68 24.82
CA LYS A 252 -17.80 15.38 24.12
C LYS A 252 -17.52 13.88 24.17
N LEU A 253 -17.08 13.33 23.04
CA LEU A 253 -16.61 11.97 22.88
C LEU A 253 -15.11 11.98 22.53
N PRO A 254 -14.38 10.89 22.82
CA PRO A 254 -13.01 10.71 22.38
C PRO A 254 -12.86 10.87 20.87
N ILE A 255 -11.80 11.56 20.45
CA ILE A 255 -11.38 11.66 19.04
C ILE A 255 -10.12 10.84 18.91
N ARG A 256 -10.10 9.92 17.94
CA ARG A 256 -9.01 8.95 17.74
C ARG A 256 -8.52 9.02 16.31
N VAL A 257 -7.22 8.91 16.12
CA VAL A 257 -6.60 8.78 14.80
C VAL A 257 -5.80 7.48 14.79
N SER A 258 -5.96 6.66 13.75
CA SER A 258 -5.17 5.45 13.57
C SER A 258 -3.98 5.74 12.67
N VAL A 259 -2.77 5.61 13.21
CA VAL A 259 -1.52 5.88 12.50
C VAL A 259 -0.80 4.56 12.24
N PRO A 260 -0.60 4.14 10.98
CA PRO A 260 0.21 2.97 10.66
C PRO A 260 1.70 3.27 10.89
N VAL A 261 2.40 2.33 11.51
CA VAL A 261 3.83 2.40 11.87
C VAL A 261 4.55 1.22 11.21
N ASN A 262 5.66 1.51 10.55
CA ASN A 262 6.51 0.50 9.95
C ASN A 262 7.31 -0.24 11.04
N MET A 263 7.04 -1.52 11.23
CA MET A 263 7.64 -2.33 12.29
C MET A 263 9.00 -2.94 11.90
N ARG A 264 9.43 -2.76 10.65
CA ARG A 264 10.70 -3.32 10.14
C ARG A 264 11.92 -2.88 10.93
N GLN A 265 11.94 -1.61 11.36
CA GLN A 265 13.04 -1.07 12.16
C GLN A 265 13.10 -1.69 13.56
N VAL A 266 11.94 -2.02 14.14
CA VAL A 266 11.82 -2.58 15.49
C VAL A 266 12.21 -4.05 15.51
N PHE A 267 11.81 -4.81 14.49
CA PHE A 267 12.04 -6.26 14.41
C PHE A 267 13.19 -6.66 13.48
N HIS A 268 13.97 -5.67 13.00
CA HIS A 268 15.14 -5.86 12.15
C HIS A 268 14.90 -6.82 10.98
N THR A 269 13.83 -6.57 10.22
CA THR A 269 13.41 -7.38 9.07
C THR A 269 13.41 -6.57 7.78
N ASP A 270 13.81 -7.20 6.68
CA ASP A 270 13.72 -6.67 5.31
C ASP A 270 12.53 -7.24 4.52
N SER A 271 11.56 -7.84 5.22
CA SER A 271 10.34 -8.39 4.62
C SER A 271 9.63 -7.34 3.74
N LEU A 272 9.30 -7.74 2.52
CA LEU A 272 8.51 -6.94 1.56
C LEU A 272 7.01 -7.16 1.74
N ARG A 273 6.62 -8.05 2.66
CA ARG A 273 5.22 -8.35 3.01
C ARG A 273 4.68 -7.35 4.02
N ASN A 274 3.45 -7.56 4.48
CA ASN A 274 2.86 -6.72 5.53
C ASN A 274 3.70 -6.77 6.82
N CYS A 275 4.17 -5.61 7.28
CA CYS A 275 4.94 -5.44 8.52
C CYS A 275 4.62 -4.06 9.15
N SER A 276 3.34 -3.74 9.21
CA SER A 276 2.83 -2.51 9.82
C SER A 276 1.99 -2.81 11.06
N TRP A 277 2.09 -1.93 12.05
CA TRP A 277 1.21 -1.91 13.22
C TRP A 277 0.48 -0.57 13.31
N PHE A 278 -0.58 -0.47 14.12
CA PHE A 278 -1.31 0.78 14.32
C PHE A 278 -1.11 1.31 15.73
N VAL A 279 -0.79 2.59 15.84
CA VAL A 279 -0.88 3.36 17.08
C VAL A 279 -2.12 4.25 16.98
N ASN A 280 -2.87 4.37 18.07
CA ASN A 280 -4.14 5.09 18.10
C ASN A 280 -4.09 6.23 19.14
N PRO A 281 -3.37 7.33 18.87
CA PRO A 281 -3.44 8.51 19.72
C PRO A 281 -4.89 9.02 19.82
N GLU A 282 -5.25 9.50 21.01
CA GLU A 282 -6.58 10.01 21.29
C GLU A 282 -6.56 11.31 22.09
N ILE A 283 -7.53 12.18 21.81
CA ILE A 283 -7.95 13.25 22.73
C ILE A 283 -9.20 12.74 23.43
N ALA A 284 -9.05 12.36 24.69
CA ALA A 284 -10.18 12.06 25.56
C ALA A 284 -10.69 13.37 26.17
N PRO A 285 -11.99 13.70 26.05
CA PRO A 285 -12.55 14.81 26.80
C PRO A 285 -12.50 14.52 28.31
N PRO A 286 -12.44 15.57 29.15
CA PRO A 286 -12.46 15.43 30.61
C PRO A 286 -13.72 14.72 31.12
#